data_AF-A0A258C3E6-F1
#
_entry.id   AF-A0A258C3E6-F1
#
_cell.length_a   1.000
_cell.length_b   1.000
_cell.length_c   1.000
_cell.angle_alpha   90.00
_cell.angle_beta   90.00
_cell.angle_gamma   90.00
#
_symmetry.space_group_name_H-M   'P 1'
#
loop_
_entity.id
_entity.type
_entity.pdbx_description
1 polymer ?
#
loop_
_entity_poly.entity_id
_entity_poly.type
_entity_poly.pdbx_seq_one_letter_code
_entity_poly.pdbx_strand_id
1 'polypeptide(L)'
;MNRLLISTLLMVWSLPLHSRELFPLIHLRVRVHLMQSITNPRLQTTLTENEARALFDEVNDIWAQAGIRFELEAIDSLQALDLAPKRWFIKDRDWVKKAIPTDQFSPTAIDMCFVKDMGPNGFFYGEPVVVCENPEFHKVSGGAANPVARVTAHELGHVLFLQHRQERTNLMASGKNGISLNAQEIKDARKRALEILGQLPQP
;
A
#
# COMPACT_ATOMS: atom_id res chain seq x y z
N MET A 1 38.72 -38.61 51.91
CA MET A 1 37.44 -38.44 51.21
C MET A 1 37.49 -37.13 50.43
N ASN A 2 37.75 -37.19 49.13
CA ASN A 2 37.79 -36.03 48.23
C ASN A 2 36.37 -35.57 47.89
N ARG A 3 36.08 -34.28 48.00
CA ARG A 3 34.93 -33.64 47.34
C ARG A 3 35.44 -32.53 46.43
N LEU A 4 35.42 -32.80 45.12
CA LEU A 4 35.59 -31.83 44.06
C LEU A 4 34.31 -30.97 44.00
N LEU A 5 34.44 -29.65 44.17
CA LEU A 5 33.40 -28.67 43.85
C LEU A 5 33.62 -28.22 42.41
N ILE A 6 32.74 -28.66 41.50
CA ILE A 6 32.69 -28.17 40.12
C ILE A 6 31.84 -26.90 40.14
N SER A 7 32.50 -25.74 39.99
CA SER A 7 31.83 -24.46 39.80
C SER A 7 31.39 -24.35 38.34
N THR A 8 30.10 -24.48 38.09
CA THR A 8 29.51 -24.29 36.76
C THR A 8 29.39 -22.79 36.47
N LEU A 9 30.24 -22.27 35.60
CA LEU A 9 30.18 -20.90 35.10
C LEU A 9 29.03 -20.80 34.08
N LEU A 10 27.94 -20.16 34.46
CA LEU A 10 26.84 -19.81 33.56
C LEU A 10 27.28 -18.64 32.67
N MET A 11 27.67 -18.94 31.43
CA MET A 11 27.82 -17.95 30.37
C MET A 11 26.43 -17.50 29.95
N VAL A 12 26.03 -16.29 30.38
CA VAL A 12 24.83 -15.62 29.87
C VAL A 12 25.15 -15.12 28.46
N TRP A 13 24.61 -15.80 27.46
CA TRP A 13 24.64 -15.31 26.08
C TRP A 13 23.64 -14.16 25.98
N SER A 14 24.15 -12.93 26.05
CA SER A 14 23.38 -11.74 25.68
C SER A 14 23.07 -11.83 24.19
N LEU A 15 21.87 -12.30 23.84
CA LEU A 15 21.35 -12.17 22.49
C LEU A 15 21.35 -10.67 22.14
N PRO A 16 21.83 -10.27 20.94
CA PRO A 16 21.65 -8.90 20.51
C PRO A 16 20.15 -8.68 20.33
N LEU A 17 19.55 -7.91 21.26
CA LEU A 17 18.31 -7.21 20.97
C LEU A 17 18.62 -6.36 19.73
N HIS A 18 18.16 -6.80 18.55
CA HIS A 18 18.00 -5.91 17.42
C HIS A 18 17.14 -4.77 17.94
N SER A 19 17.78 -3.64 18.26
CA SER A 19 17.06 -2.40 18.46
C SER A 19 16.34 -2.17 17.14
N ARG A 20 15.02 -2.36 17.13
CA ARG A 20 14.20 -1.82 16.05
C ARG A 20 14.52 -0.33 16.07
N GLU A 21 15.18 0.18 15.03
CA GLU A 21 15.31 1.63 14.88
C GLU A 21 13.90 2.21 14.98
N LEU A 22 13.63 2.92 16.08
CA LEU A 22 12.36 3.59 16.29
C LEU A 22 12.38 4.85 15.45
N PHE A 23 11.89 4.72 14.22
CA PHE A 23 11.72 5.86 13.35
C PHE A 23 10.60 6.78 13.87
N PRO A 24 10.77 8.11 13.80
CA PRO A 24 9.66 9.03 13.95
C PRO A 24 8.55 8.69 12.94
N LEU A 25 7.31 8.65 13.42
CA LEU A 25 6.16 8.32 12.59
C LEU A 25 5.89 9.46 11.60
N ILE A 26 5.81 9.11 10.30
CA ILE A 26 5.47 10.03 9.22
C ILE A 26 4.01 9.78 8.84
N HIS A 27 3.20 10.83 8.81
CA HIS A 27 1.77 10.76 8.49
C HIS A 27 1.54 11.30 7.08
N LEU A 28 1.05 10.48 6.17
CA LEU A 28 0.66 10.89 4.82
C LEU A 28 -0.85 10.80 4.68
N ARG A 29 -1.47 11.89 4.22
CA ARG A 29 -2.92 11.93 4.04
C ARG A 29 -3.33 11.20 2.77
N VAL A 30 -4.40 10.44 2.85
CA VAL A 30 -4.98 9.69 1.73
C VAL A 30 -6.47 9.98 1.67
N ARG A 31 -6.96 10.27 0.46
CA ARG A 31 -8.38 10.34 0.15
C ARG A 31 -8.76 9.12 -0.68
N VAL A 32 -9.77 8.40 -0.23
CA VAL A 32 -10.22 7.17 -0.89
C VAL A 32 -11.52 7.45 -1.62
N HIS A 33 -11.50 7.19 -2.92
CA HIS A 33 -12.65 7.27 -3.82
C HIS A 33 -13.16 5.88 -4.15
N LEU A 34 -14.36 5.56 -3.66
CA LEU A 34 -15.11 4.36 -4.00
C LEU A 34 -15.81 4.60 -5.34
N MET A 35 -15.20 4.16 -6.43
CA MET A 35 -15.68 4.49 -7.77
C MET A 35 -17.08 3.92 -8.04
N GLN A 36 -17.94 4.78 -8.57
CA GLN A 36 -19.31 4.45 -8.98
C GLN A 36 -19.44 4.58 -10.50
N SER A 37 -20.25 3.76 -11.13
CA SER A 37 -20.52 3.84 -12.57
C SER A 37 -21.92 3.38 -12.92
N ILE A 38 -22.67 4.27 -13.56
CA ILE A 38 -24.00 3.96 -14.10
C ILE A 38 -23.88 3.12 -15.38
N THR A 39 -22.81 3.33 -16.16
CA THR A 39 -22.68 2.77 -17.52
C THR A 39 -21.72 1.60 -17.62
N ASN A 40 -20.80 1.41 -16.65
CA ASN A 40 -19.84 0.31 -16.69
C ASN A 40 -19.56 -0.34 -15.32
N PRO A 41 -20.07 -1.57 -15.08
CA PRO A 41 -19.90 -2.29 -13.81
C PRO A 41 -18.44 -2.52 -13.38
N ARG A 42 -17.47 -2.44 -14.30
CA ARG A 42 -16.05 -2.62 -13.99
C ARG A 42 -15.44 -1.47 -13.19
N LEU A 43 -16.03 -0.28 -13.30
CA LEU A 43 -15.65 0.90 -12.53
C LEU A 43 -16.44 1.00 -11.23
N GLN A 44 -17.44 0.15 -11.02
CA GLN A 44 -18.35 0.19 -9.88
C GLN A 44 -17.82 -0.71 -8.75
N THR A 45 -17.06 -0.14 -7.81
CA THR A 45 -16.64 -0.91 -6.64
C THR A 45 -17.84 -1.31 -5.77
N THR A 46 -17.70 -2.45 -5.09
CA THR A 46 -18.63 -2.92 -4.06
C THR A 46 -18.05 -2.76 -2.66
N LEU A 47 -16.81 -2.27 -2.53
CA LEU A 47 -16.23 -1.94 -1.24
C LEU A 47 -17.04 -0.84 -0.55
N THR A 48 -17.29 -1.07 0.73
CA THR A 48 -17.91 -0.10 1.64
C THR A 48 -16.86 0.76 2.32
N GLU A 49 -17.29 1.86 2.93
CA GLU A 49 -16.42 2.71 3.76
C GLU A 49 -15.75 1.91 4.89
N ASN A 50 -16.50 1.05 5.58
CA ASN A 50 -15.96 0.25 6.69
C ASN A 50 -14.89 -0.74 6.22
N GLU A 51 -15.10 -1.36 5.06
CA GLU A 51 -14.08 -2.23 4.46
C GLU A 51 -12.84 -1.44 4.04
N ALA A 52 -13.01 -0.26 3.44
CA ALA A 52 -11.89 0.62 3.12
C ALA A 52 -11.10 1.02 4.38
N ARG A 53 -11.76 1.32 5.50
CA ARG A 53 -11.09 1.58 6.79
C ARG A 53 -10.28 0.37 7.28
N ALA A 54 -10.89 -0.81 7.28
CA ALA A 54 -10.21 -2.05 7.69
C ALA A 54 -9.02 -2.39 6.79
N LEU A 55 -9.13 -2.13 5.48
CA LEU A 55 -8.01 -2.28 4.55
C LEU A 55 -6.84 -1.37 4.93
N PHE A 56 -7.11 -0.12 5.31
CA PHE A 56 -6.07 0.81 5.70
C PHE A 56 -5.42 0.50 7.06
N ASP A 57 -6.11 -0.20 7.95
CA ASP A 57 -5.48 -0.75 9.16
C ASP A 57 -4.38 -1.76 8.79
N GLU A 58 -4.66 -2.72 7.91
CA GLU A 58 -3.66 -3.70 7.46
C GLU A 58 -2.55 -3.08 6.58
N VAL A 59 -2.89 -2.09 5.74
CA VAL A 59 -1.88 -1.29 5.01
C VAL A 59 -0.92 -0.62 5.99
N ASN A 60 -1.44 -0.03 7.06
CA ASN A 60 -0.62 0.62 8.07
C ASN A 60 0.20 -0.37 8.89
N ASP A 61 -0.30 -1.58 9.14
CA ASP A 61 0.49 -2.66 9.75
C ASP A 61 1.68 -3.07 8.88
N ILE A 62 1.49 -3.16 7.56
CA ILE A 62 2.57 -3.43 6.60
C ILE A 62 3.60 -2.30 6.63
N TRP A 63 3.16 -1.04 6.62
CA TRP A 63 4.05 0.12 6.55
C TRP A 63 4.66 0.53 7.90
N ALA A 64 4.21 -0.06 9.01
CA ALA A 64 4.78 0.16 10.34
C ALA A 64 6.29 -0.13 10.39
N GLN A 65 6.79 -1.07 9.59
CA GLN A 65 8.23 -1.37 9.47
C GLN A 65 9.07 -0.18 9.00
N ALA A 66 8.46 0.77 8.28
CA ALA A 66 9.10 1.99 7.80
C ALA A 66 8.74 3.22 8.65
N GLY A 67 7.92 3.06 9.70
CA GLY A 67 7.41 4.19 10.49
C GLY A 67 6.63 5.20 9.65
N ILE A 68 5.82 4.71 8.69
CA ILE A 68 4.94 5.52 7.84
C ILE A 68 3.50 5.09 8.12
N ARG A 69 2.61 6.06 8.31
CA ARG A 69 1.17 5.87 8.46
C ARG A 69 0.46 6.64 7.35
N PHE A 70 -0.42 5.95 6.65
CA PHE A 70 -1.37 6.52 5.71
C PHE A 70 -2.66 6.83 6.47
N GLU A 71 -2.92 8.12 6.66
CA GLU A 71 -4.09 8.62 7.37
C GLU A 71 -5.22 8.89 6.39
N LEU A 72 -6.36 8.24 6.60
CA LEU A 72 -7.57 8.48 5.84
C LEU A 72 -8.13 9.87 6.18
N GLU A 73 -7.94 10.83 5.28
CA GLU A 73 -8.51 12.17 5.37
C GLU A 73 -10.01 12.13 5.02
N ALA A 74 -10.36 11.38 3.98
CA ALA A 74 -11.73 11.20 3.53
C ALA A 74 -11.91 9.84 2.85
N ILE A 75 -13.15 9.34 2.90
CA ILE A 75 -13.62 8.25 2.05
C ILE A 75 -14.93 8.73 1.44
N ASP A 76 -15.01 8.79 0.11
CA ASP A 76 -16.17 9.27 -0.62
C ASP A 76 -16.46 8.41 -1.85
N SER A 77 -17.65 8.59 -2.43
CA SER A 77 -18.01 7.96 -3.69
C SER A 77 -17.70 8.89 -4.84
N LEU A 78 -17.04 8.39 -5.88
CA LEU A 78 -16.68 9.18 -7.06
C LEU A 78 -17.33 8.61 -8.31
N GLN A 79 -18.16 9.41 -8.98
CA GLN A 79 -18.85 9.00 -10.20
C GLN A 79 -17.89 9.03 -11.38
N ALA A 80 -17.64 7.86 -11.98
CA ALA A 80 -16.86 7.74 -13.21
C ALA A 80 -17.50 8.54 -14.37
N LEU A 81 -16.64 9.09 -15.23
CA LEU A 81 -17.03 9.71 -16.49
C LEU A 81 -17.67 8.68 -17.42
N ASP A 82 -18.69 9.09 -18.17
CA ASP A 82 -19.36 8.23 -19.13
C ASP A 82 -18.52 8.10 -20.42
N LEU A 83 -17.56 7.19 -20.40
CA LEU A 83 -16.67 6.89 -21.52
C LEU A 83 -16.92 5.47 -22.02
N ALA A 84 -17.36 5.35 -23.26
CA ALA A 84 -17.49 4.06 -23.91
C ALA A 84 -16.13 3.33 -23.94
N PRO A 85 -16.04 2.07 -23.46
CA PRO A 85 -14.81 1.30 -23.54
C PRO A 85 -14.44 1.08 -25.01
N LYS A 86 -13.15 1.11 -25.32
CA LYS A 86 -12.70 0.75 -26.67
C LYS A 86 -13.07 -0.70 -26.93
N ARG A 87 -13.75 -0.93 -28.07
CA ARG A 87 -14.45 -2.14 -28.52
C ARG A 87 -13.71 -3.50 -28.38
N TRP A 88 -12.40 -3.50 -28.06
CA TRP A 88 -11.53 -4.68 -28.07
C TRP A 88 -10.57 -4.83 -26.88
N PHE A 89 -10.69 -4.03 -25.82
CA PHE A 89 -9.82 -4.19 -24.65
C PHE A 89 -10.61 -4.46 -23.37
N ILE A 90 -10.67 -5.74 -23.01
CA ILE A 90 -11.38 -6.24 -21.82
C ILE A 90 -10.57 -5.93 -20.54
N LYS A 91 -9.37 -5.33 -20.60
CA LYS A 91 -8.49 -5.09 -19.44
C LYS A 91 -7.61 -3.85 -19.67
N ASP A 92 -8.25 -2.71 -19.95
CA ASP A 92 -7.57 -1.46 -20.33
C ASP A 92 -7.45 -0.49 -19.15
N ARG A 93 -6.29 -0.52 -18.51
CA ARG A 93 -5.90 0.43 -17.46
C ARG A 93 -5.97 1.89 -17.92
N ASP A 94 -5.59 2.19 -19.16
CA ASP A 94 -5.53 3.56 -19.65
C ASP A 94 -6.94 4.12 -19.88
N TRP A 95 -7.90 3.25 -20.24
CA TRP A 95 -9.31 3.60 -20.23
C TRP A 95 -9.82 3.87 -18.81
N VAL A 96 -9.49 3.01 -17.83
CA VAL A 96 -9.86 3.25 -16.42
C VAL A 96 -9.33 4.59 -15.93
N LYS A 97 -8.05 4.89 -16.18
CA LYS A 97 -7.44 6.18 -15.81
C LYS A 97 -8.21 7.36 -16.40
N LYS A 98 -8.63 7.26 -17.66
CA LYS A 98 -9.40 8.33 -18.34
C LYS A 98 -10.83 8.48 -17.81
N ALA A 99 -11.41 7.43 -17.25
CA ALA A 99 -12.76 7.45 -16.71
C ALA A 99 -12.84 8.05 -15.30
N ILE A 100 -11.71 8.25 -14.63
CA ILE A 100 -11.66 8.84 -13.30
C ILE A 100 -11.62 10.37 -13.43
N PRO A 101 -12.60 11.11 -12.88
CA PRO A 101 -12.57 12.57 -12.85
C PRO A 101 -11.56 13.04 -11.79
N THR A 102 -10.49 13.70 -12.22
CA THR A 102 -9.38 14.12 -11.35
C THR A 102 -9.47 15.59 -10.92
N ASP A 103 -10.51 16.31 -11.34
CA ASP A 103 -10.76 17.72 -10.99
C ASP A 103 -11.11 17.93 -9.51
N GLN A 104 -11.48 16.86 -8.82
CA GLN A 104 -11.85 16.85 -7.40
C GLN A 104 -10.72 16.34 -6.48
N PHE A 105 -9.55 16.03 -7.04
CA PHE A 105 -8.43 15.51 -6.27
C PHE A 105 -7.76 16.57 -5.42
N SER A 106 -7.20 16.11 -4.31
CA SER A 106 -6.60 16.95 -3.31
C SER A 106 -5.21 17.40 -3.74
N PRO A 107 -4.90 18.70 -3.66
CA PRO A 107 -3.53 19.15 -3.83
C PRO A 107 -2.62 18.72 -2.66
N THR A 108 -3.19 18.18 -1.57
CA THR A 108 -2.47 17.90 -0.33
C THR A 108 -2.61 16.48 0.22
N ALA A 109 -3.31 15.60 -0.48
CA ALA A 109 -3.46 14.21 -0.11
C ALA A 109 -3.13 13.31 -1.31
N ILE A 110 -2.89 12.04 -1.03
CA ILE A 110 -2.79 11.02 -2.08
C ILE A 110 -4.22 10.61 -2.42
N ASP A 111 -4.67 10.90 -3.64
CA ASP A 111 -5.96 10.42 -4.12
C ASP A 111 -5.86 8.98 -4.64
N MET A 112 -6.72 8.13 -4.10
CA MET A 112 -6.74 6.70 -4.35
C MET A 112 -8.14 6.24 -4.77
N CYS A 113 -8.25 5.48 -5.85
CA CYS A 113 -9.51 4.96 -6.36
C CYS A 113 -9.57 3.43 -6.22
N PHE A 114 -10.68 2.92 -5.67
CA PHE A 114 -11.03 1.50 -5.75
C PHE A 114 -12.02 1.26 -6.90
N VAL A 115 -11.72 0.26 -7.74
CA VAL A 115 -12.56 -0.16 -8.88
C VAL A 115 -12.85 -1.66 -8.84
N LYS A 116 -13.90 -2.11 -9.54
CA LYS A 116 -14.28 -3.53 -9.57
C LYS A 116 -13.26 -4.42 -10.29
N ASP A 117 -12.88 -4.01 -11.50
CA ASP A 117 -11.92 -4.74 -12.35
C ASP A 117 -11.34 -3.85 -13.46
N MET A 118 -10.03 -3.70 -13.49
CA MET A 118 -9.30 -2.95 -14.52
C MET A 118 -8.36 -3.81 -15.38
N GLY A 119 -8.19 -5.09 -15.04
CA GLY A 119 -7.20 -5.97 -15.67
C GLY A 119 -5.98 -6.26 -14.80
N PRO A 120 -5.10 -5.28 -14.52
CA PRO A 120 -4.10 -5.42 -13.47
C PRO A 120 -4.75 -5.27 -12.08
N ASN A 121 -4.03 -5.72 -11.05
CA ASN A 121 -4.47 -5.60 -9.65
C ASN A 121 -4.42 -4.15 -9.14
N GLY A 122 -3.44 -3.38 -9.59
CA GLY A 122 -3.13 -2.04 -9.11
C GLY A 122 -2.34 -1.28 -10.18
N PHE A 123 -2.35 0.04 -10.10
CA PHE A 123 -1.35 0.86 -10.77
C PHE A 123 -1.16 2.23 -10.12
N PHE A 124 0.02 2.80 -10.34
CA PHE A 124 0.33 4.20 -10.08
C PHE A 124 1.25 4.76 -11.18
N TYR A 125 0.82 5.85 -11.83
CA TYR A 125 1.59 6.61 -12.83
C TYR A 125 1.38 8.11 -12.64
N GLY A 126 1.88 8.62 -11.51
CA GLY A 126 1.75 10.04 -11.13
C GLY A 126 0.55 10.29 -10.22
N GLU A 127 -0.66 10.09 -10.75
CA GLU A 127 -1.93 10.21 -10.02
C GLU A 127 -3.09 9.68 -10.88
N PRO A 128 -4.16 9.12 -10.29
CA PRO A 128 -4.28 8.64 -8.90
C PRO A 128 -3.59 7.29 -8.69
N VAL A 129 -3.56 6.82 -7.43
CA VAL A 129 -3.39 5.39 -7.13
C VAL A 129 -4.70 4.69 -7.48
N VAL A 130 -4.65 3.58 -8.22
CA VAL A 130 -5.87 2.81 -8.55
C VAL A 130 -5.66 1.36 -8.16
N VAL A 131 -6.64 0.78 -7.47
CA VAL A 131 -6.60 -0.62 -7.00
C VAL A 131 -7.90 -1.33 -7.38
N CYS A 132 -7.74 -2.54 -7.90
CA CYS A 132 -8.82 -3.48 -8.14
C CYS A 132 -9.24 -4.12 -6.82
N GLU A 133 -10.53 -4.20 -6.54
CA GLU A 133 -11.05 -4.84 -5.32
C GLU A 133 -10.94 -6.38 -5.34
N ASN A 134 -10.68 -6.99 -6.50
CA ASN A 134 -10.51 -8.44 -6.64
C ASN A 134 -9.12 -8.80 -7.20
N PRO A 135 -8.02 -8.49 -6.50
CA PRO A 135 -6.70 -8.75 -7.01
C PRO A 135 -6.29 -10.22 -6.83
N GLU A 136 -5.51 -10.72 -7.78
CA GLU A 136 -5.00 -12.10 -7.80
C GLU A 136 -3.50 -12.16 -7.55
N PHE A 137 -3.03 -13.10 -6.73
CA PHE A 137 -1.59 -13.33 -6.54
C PHE A 137 -1.24 -14.74 -6.08
N HIS A 138 0.05 -15.05 -6.19
CA HIS A 138 0.64 -16.23 -5.57
C HIS A 138 0.93 -15.99 -4.09
N LYS A 139 0.38 -16.86 -3.23
CA LYS A 139 0.62 -16.81 -1.79
C LYS A 139 2.06 -17.21 -1.44
N VAL A 140 2.62 -16.53 -0.44
CA VAL A 140 3.90 -16.82 0.18
C VAL A 140 3.74 -16.90 1.70
N SER A 141 4.61 -17.67 2.35
CA SER A 141 4.62 -17.77 3.82
C SER A 141 4.90 -16.40 4.44
N GLY A 142 4.11 -16.02 5.44
CA GLY A 142 4.21 -14.71 6.10
C GLY A 142 3.77 -13.52 5.23
N GLY A 143 3.10 -13.77 4.10
CA GLY A 143 2.49 -12.72 3.29
C GLY A 143 1.19 -12.17 3.88
N ALA A 144 0.72 -11.06 3.33
CA ALA A 144 -0.54 -10.42 3.72
C ALA A 144 -1.74 -11.36 3.55
N ALA A 145 -2.71 -11.24 4.46
CA ALA A 145 -3.93 -12.03 4.44
C ALA A 145 -4.93 -11.45 3.45
N ASN A 146 -5.13 -10.13 3.47
CA ASN A 146 -6.06 -9.46 2.57
C ASN A 146 -5.39 -9.07 1.25
N PRO A 147 -5.91 -9.56 0.11
CA PRO A 147 -5.32 -9.23 -1.16
C PRO A 147 -5.33 -7.75 -1.55
N VAL A 148 -6.41 -7.05 -1.22
CA VAL A 148 -6.62 -5.64 -1.56
C VAL A 148 -5.70 -4.76 -0.73
N ALA A 149 -5.57 -5.03 0.58
CA ALA A 149 -4.68 -4.28 1.45
C ALA A 149 -3.23 -4.40 0.99
N ARG A 150 -2.80 -5.61 0.60
CA ARG A 150 -1.46 -5.84 0.08
C ARG A 150 -1.19 -5.04 -1.19
N VAL A 151 -2.11 -5.07 -2.15
CA VAL A 151 -1.94 -4.34 -3.42
C VAL A 151 -1.96 -2.85 -3.17
N THR A 152 -2.83 -2.37 -2.29
CA THR A 152 -2.84 -0.98 -1.82
C THR A 152 -1.48 -0.58 -1.26
N ALA A 153 -0.91 -1.38 -0.35
CA ALA A 153 0.41 -1.12 0.21
C ALA A 153 1.52 -1.13 -0.85
N HIS A 154 1.42 -1.99 -1.87
CA HIS A 154 2.34 -2.04 -3.01
C HIS A 154 2.27 -0.78 -3.87
N GLU A 155 1.08 -0.33 -4.27
CA GLU A 155 0.92 0.87 -5.09
C GLU A 155 1.32 2.13 -4.33
N LEU A 156 1.05 2.20 -3.02
CA LEU A 156 1.58 3.26 -2.16
C LEU A 156 3.12 3.25 -2.09
N GLY A 157 3.75 2.08 -2.24
CA GLY A 157 5.20 1.98 -2.41
C GLY A 157 5.69 2.71 -3.65
N HIS A 158 4.93 2.67 -4.75
CA HIS A 158 5.26 3.43 -5.96
C HIS A 158 5.06 4.93 -5.79
N VAL A 159 4.08 5.39 -5.00
CA VAL A 159 3.97 6.81 -4.59
C VAL A 159 5.25 7.27 -3.87
N LEU A 160 5.81 6.37 -3.05
CA LEU A 160 7.06 6.55 -2.32
C LEU A 160 8.32 6.23 -3.16
N PHE A 161 8.17 6.17 -4.48
CA PHE A 161 9.23 5.93 -5.48
C PHE A 161 9.96 4.57 -5.39
N LEU A 162 9.43 3.63 -4.61
CA LEU A 162 9.98 2.28 -4.59
C LEU A 162 9.75 1.59 -5.94
N GLN A 163 10.81 0.94 -6.42
CA GLN A 163 10.80 0.14 -7.64
C GLN A 163 10.51 -1.32 -7.31
N HIS A 164 10.11 -2.09 -8.33
CA HIS A 164 9.91 -3.52 -8.13
C HIS A 164 11.18 -4.24 -7.72
N ARG A 165 11.03 -5.12 -6.72
CA ARG A 165 12.04 -6.10 -6.33
C ARG A 165 11.39 -7.46 -6.20
N GLN A 166 11.77 -8.41 -7.05
CA GLN A 166 10.99 -9.63 -7.25
C GLN A 166 11.22 -10.73 -6.21
N GLU A 167 11.89 -10.44 -5.10
CA GLU A 167 12.05 -11.36 -3.97
C GLU A 167 10.69 -11.78 -3.42
N ARG A 168 10.49 -13.07 -3.11
CA ARG A 168 9.12 -13.59 -2.92
C ARG A 168 8.35 -12.94 -1.77
N THR A 169 9.06 -12.63 -0.70
CA THR A 169 8.51 -12.02 0.52
C THR A 169 8.49 -10.50 0.48
N ASN A 170 8.99 -9.86 -0.58
CA ASN A 170 9.09 -8.41 -0.66
C ASN A 170 7.75 -7.75 -1.02
N LEU A 171 7.47 -6.61 -0.40
CA LEU A 171 6.28 -5.81 -0.69
C LEU A 171 6.21 -5.36 -2.15
N MET A 172 7.34 -5.00 -2.75
CA MET A 172 7.44 -4.51 -4.13
C MET A 172 7.57 -5.64 -5.17
N ALA A 173 7.35 -6.90 -4.80
CA ALA A 173 7.31 -8.00 -5.77
C ALA A 173 5.95 -8.07 -6.47
N SER A 174 5.91 -8.03 -7.80
CA SER A 174 4.63 -8.07 -8.52
C SER A 174 4.02 -9.49 -8.51
N GLY A 175 2.69 -9.58 -8.43
CA GLY A 175 1.95 -10.85 -8.48
C GLY A 175 2.12 -11.78 -7.26
N LYS A 176 2.65 -11.28 -6.15
CA LYS A 176 2.85 -12.02 -4.89
C LYS A 176 2.22 -11.28 -3.72
N ASN A 177 2.06 -11.93 -2.56
CA ASN A 177 1.56 -11.27 -1.33
C ASN A 177 2.64 -11.04 -0.26
N GLY A 178 3.92 -10.98 -0.64
CA GLY A 178 4.98 -10.54 0.27
C GLY A 178 4.74 -9.13 0.81
N ILE A 179 5.28 -8.85 2.00
CA ILE A 179 5.09 -7.58 2.74
C ILE A 179 6.39 -6.95 3.25
N SER A 180 7.55 -7.61 3.07
CA SER A 180 8.80 -7.14 3.67
C SER A 180 9.46 -6.02 2.85
N LEU A 181 10.06 -5.06 3.54
CA LEU A 181 10.97 -4.07 3.01
C LEU A 181 12.37 -4.29 3.60
N ASN A 182 13.39 -4.03 2.81
CA ASN A 182 14.77 -3.98 3.30
C ASN A 182 15.11 -2.56 3.81
N ALA A 183 16.29 -2.43 4.43
CA ALA A 183 16.73 -1.16 5.01
C ALA A 183 16.82 -0.01 3.98
N GLN A 184 17.21 -0.30 2.73
CA GLN A 184 17.32 0.72 1.69
C GLN A 184 15.93 1.18 1.21
N GLU A 185 14.99 0.25 1.01
CA GLU A 185 13.60 0.55 0.66
C GLU A 185 12.93 1.38 1.77
N ILE A 186 13.14 1.03 3.04
CA ILE A 186 12.64 1.82 4.18
C ILE A 186 13.22 3.24 4.15
N LYS A 187 14.53 3.38 3.97
CA LYS A 187 15.20 4.68 3.93
C LYS A 187 14.67 5.56 2.78
N ASP A 188 14.55 5.00 1.59
CA ASP A 188 14.10 5.73 0.40
C ASP A 188 12.63 6.13 0.51
N ALA A 189 11.78 5.22 0.98
CA ALA A 189 10.37 5.50 1.21
C ALA A 189 10.16 6.63 2.23
N ARG A 190 10.91 6.60 3.34
CA ARG A 190 10.84 7.65 4.36
C ARG A 190 11.33 8.99 3.84
N LYS A 191 12.43 9.01 3.08
CA LYS A 191 12.92 10.23 2.43
C LYS A 191 11.84 10.83 1.54
N ARG A 192 11.22 10.01 0.68
CA ARG A 192 10.17 10.49 -0.23
C ARG A 192 8.92 10.96 0.53
N ALA A 193 8.52 10.28 1.59
CA ALA A 193 7.39 10.69 2.42
C ALA A 193 7.60 12.09 3.02
N LEU A 194 8.82 12.39 3.50
CA LEU A 194 9.17 13.73 4.01
C LEU A 194 9.16 14.80 2.90
N GLU A 195 9.61 14.45 1.69
CA GLU A 195 9.52 15.37 0.54
C GLU A 195 8.08 15.71 0.18
N ILE A 196 7.18 14.72 0.20
CA ILE A 196 5.74 14.94 -0.03
C ILE A 196 5.19 15.93 1.00
N LEU A 197 5.51 15.75 2.28
CA LEU A 197 5.09 16.68 3.34
C LEU A 197 5.67 18.10 3.17
N GLY A 198 6.91 18.21 2.72
CA GLY A 198 7.55 19.50 2.44
C GLY A 198 6.99 20.23 1.21
N GLN A 199 6.30 19.51 0.31
CA GLN A 199 5.64 20.07 -0.87
C GLN A 199 4.22 20.57 -0.58
N LEU A 200 3.63 20.19 0.55
CA LEU A 200 2.30 20.65 0.95
C LEU A 200 2.35 22.15 1.28
N PRO A 201 1.38 22.96 0.78
CA PRO A 201 1.21 24.33 1.24
C PRO A 201 1.10 24.32 2.77
N GLN A 202 1.94 25.12 3.44
CA GLN A 202 1.78 25.33 4.87
C GLN A 202 0.43 26.03 5.12
N PRO A 203 -0.29 25.67 6.20
CA PRO A 203 -1.61 26.21 6.50
C PRO A 203 -1.61 27.73 6.68
#